data_AF-A0AAN2FCZ8-F1
#
_entry.id   AF-A0AAN2FCZ8-F1
#
_cell.length_a   1.000
_cell.length_b   1.000
_cell.length_c   1.000
_cell.angle_alpha   90.00
_cell.angle_beta   90.00
_cell.angle_gamma   90.00
#
_symmetry.space_group_name_H-M   'P 1'
#
loop_
_entity.id
_entity.type
_entity.pdbx_description
1 polymer ?
#
loop_
_entity_poly.entity_id
_entity_poly.type
_entity_poly.pdbx_seq_one_letter_code
_entity_poly.pdbx_strand_id
1 'polypeptide(L)'
;MNKQELLVEIDKASSYIEAVMNNENKGGLIVFIDELKLLKVKVINNSLVNNPLRGFPRRYAEMYNDYLHTITDIMHKIEKSVDVYLDSN
;
A
#
# COMPACT_ATOMS: atom_id res chain seq x y z
N MET A 1 -8.84 6.95 -12.12
CA MET A 1 -9.38 6.39 -10.86
C MET A 1 -9.90 7.54 -10.01
N ASN A 2 -11.05 7.40 -9.37
CA ASN A 2 -11.59 8.45 -8.50
C ASN A 2 -11.13 8.28 -7.04
N LYS A 3 -11.33 9.33 -6.23
CA LYS A 3 -10.93 9.37 -4.82
C LYS A 3 -11.50 8.20 -4.00
N GLN A 4 -12.77 7.86 -4.20
CA GLN A 4 -13.45 6.85 -3.40
C GLN A 4 -12.95 5.44 -3.74
N GLU A 5 -12.68 5.17 -5.01
CA GLU A 5 -12.01 3.94 -5.45
C GLU A 5 -10.63 3.80 -4.79
N LEU A 6 -9.82 4.87 -4.76
CA LEU A 6 -8.48 4.80 -4.17
C LEU A 6 -8.55 4.53 -2.67
N LEU A 7 -9.46 5.18 -1.94
CA LEU A 7 -9.67 4.93 -0.52
C LEU A 7 -10.04 3.47 -0.23
N VAL A 8 -10.87 2.87 -1.08
CA VAL A 8 -11.25 1.45 -0.96
C VAL A 8 -10.03 0.54 -1.20
N GLU A 9 -9.20 0.81 -2.19
CA GLU A 9 -8.01 0.00 -2.44
C GLU A 9 -6.96 0.14 -1.32
N ILE A 10 -6.81 1.33 -0.72
CA ILE A 10 -5.96 1.54 0.47
C ILE A 10 -6.45 0.68 1.64
N ASP A 11 -7.76 0.65 1.91
CA ASP A 11 -8.34 -0.11 3.00
C ASP A 11 -8.19 -1.62 2.78
N LYS A 12 -8.40 -2.10 1.55
CA LYS A 12 -8.16 -3.51 1.19
C LYS A 12 -6.70 -3.91 1.38
N ALA A 13 -5.76 -3.10 0.90
CA ALA A 13 -4.33 -3.37 1.03
C ALA A 13 -3.90 -3.39 2.50
N SER A 14 -4.37 -2.42 3.30
CA SER A 14 -4.06 -2.34 4.73
C SER A 14 -4.55 -3.59 5.48
N SER A 15 -5.81 -3.99 5.27
CA SER A 15 -6.39 -5.17 5.91
C SER A 15 -5.67 -6.46 5.51
N TYR A 16 -5.25 -6.59 4.24
CA TYR A 16 -4.50 -7.75 3.79
C TYR A 16 -3.12 -7.82 4.45
N ILE A 17 -2.39 -6.70 4.48
CA ILE A 17 -1.06 -6.63 5.12
C ILE A 17 -1.16 -6.92 6.62
N GLU A 18 -2.20 -6.39 7.29
CA GLU A 18 -2.46 -6.68 8.71
C GLU A 18 -2.76 -8.17 8.95
N ALA A 19 -3.53 -8.82 8.07
CA ALA A 19 -3.78 -10.25 8.17
C ALA A 19 -2.49 -11.06 8.01
N VAL A 20 -1.63 -10.73 7.03
CA VAL A 20 -0.32 -11.37 6.85
C VAL A 20 0.58 -11.14 8.08
N MET A 21 0.63 -9.90 8.59
CA MET A 21 1.39 -9.54 9.78
C MET A 21 1.05 -10.43 10.96
N ASN A 22 -0.25 -10.63 11.23
CA ASN A 22 -0.74 -11.41 12.35
C ASN A 22 -0.60 -12.92 12.12
N ASN A 23 -0.95 -13.42 10.94
CA ASN A 23 -0.95 -14.85 10.64
C ASN A 23 0.47 -15.43 10.51
N GLU A 24 1.42 -14.63 10.04
CA GLU A 24 2.80 -15.05 9.81
C GLU A 24 3.78 -14.51 10.86
N ASN A 25 3.27 -13.85 11.91
CA ASN A 25 4.07 -13.19 12.95
C ASN A 25 5.12 -12.20 12.39
N LYS A 26 4.79 -11.52 11.28
CA LYS A 26 5.66 -10.58 10.57
C LYS A 26 5.47 -9.14 11.09
N GLY A 27 5.74 -8.91 12.38
CA GLY A 27 5.48 -7.62 13.05
C GLY A 27 6.10 -6.37 12.40
N GLY A 28 7.18 -6.53 11.62
CA GLY A 28 7.78 -5.45 10.81
C GLY A 28 6.85 -4.84 9.75
N LEU A 29 5.77 -5.55 9.38
CA LEU A 29 4.79 -5.07 8.41
C LEU A 29 3.98 -3.85 8.88
N ILE A 30 4.03 -3.51 10.17
CA ILE A 30 3.39 -2.30 10.71
C ILE A 30 3.80 -1.03 9.97
N VAL A 31 5.05 -0.95 9.51
CA VAL A 31 5.57 0.20 8.75
C VAL A 31 4.77 0.41 7.46
N PHE A 32 4.42 -0.66 6.75
CA PHE A 32 3.65 -0.59 5.51
C PHE A 32 2.20 -0.15 5.79
N ILE A 33 1.61 -0.62 6.89
CA ILE A 33 0.28 -0.22 7.33
C ILE A 33 0.24 1.28 7.67
N ASP A 34 1.25 1.78 8.37
CA ASP A 34 1.32 3.21 8.73
C ASP A 34 1.52 4.11 7.51
N GLU A 35 2.33 3.68 6.54
CA GLU A 35 2.46 4.37 5.24
C GLU A 35 1.12 4.44 4.49
N LEU A 36 0.31 3.38 4.51
CA LEU A 36 -1.03 3.37 3.92
C LEU A 36 -2.01 4.28 4.68
N LYS A 37 -1.94 4.35 6.02
CA LYS A 37 -2.73 5.31 6.80
C LYS A 37 -2.38 6.76 6.42
N LEU A 38 -1.09 7.07 6.29
CA LEU A 38 -0.64 8.40 5.87
C LEU A 38 -1.10 8.74 4.45
N LEU A 39 -1.01 7.78 3.52
CA LEU A 39 -1.56 7.93 2.19
C LEU A 39 -3.07 8.23 2.23
N LYS A 40 -3.84 7.48 3.03
CA LYS A 40 -5.29 7.70 3.21
C LYS A 40 -5.59 9.14 3.65
N VAL A 41 -4.85 9.65 4.63
CA VAL A 41 -4.99 11.04 5.10
C VAL A 41 -4.71 12.04 3.98
N LYS A 42 -3.64 11.84 3.20
CA LYS A 42 -3.32 12.71 2.04
C LYS A 42 -4.42 12.70 0.98
N VAL A 43 -4.98 11.53 0.67
CA VAL A 43 -6.09 11.38 -0.29
C VAL A 43 -7.36 12.06 0.24
N ILE A 44 -7.69 11.89 1.53
CA ILE A 44 -8.84 12.56 2.16
C ILE A 44 -8.70 14.09 2.06
N ASN A 45 -7.49 14.61 2.31
CA ASN A 45 -7.20 16.04 2.32
C ASN A 45 -6.88 16.62 0.93
N ASN A 46 -6.97 15.82 -0.15
CA ASN A 46 -6.60 16.21 -1.51
C ASN A 46 -5.19 16.82 -1.61
N SER A 47 -4.24 16.30 -0.84
CA SER A 47 -2.85 16.81 -0.74
C SER A 47 -1.81 15.83 -1.28
N LEU A 48 -2.25 14.80 -2.01
CA LEU A 48 -1.38 13.82 -2.64
C LEU A 48 -0.82 14.40 -3.95
N VAL A 49 0.49 14.66 -4.00
CA VAL A 49 1.18 15.28 -5.15
C VAL A 49 2.15 14.33 -5.87
N ASN A 50 2.45 13.19 -5.25
CA ASN A 50 3.33 12.15 -5.80
C ASN A 50 2.92 10.79 -5.23
N ASN A 51 3.48 9.72 -5.76
CA ASN A 51 3.25 8.37 -5.26
C ASN A 51 4.22 8.06 -4.10
N PRO A 52 3.77 8.02 -2.83
CA PRO A 52 4.64 7.70 -1.70
C PRO A 52 4.97 6.21 -1.62
N LEU A 53 4.27 5.35 -2.36
CA LEU A 53 4.43 3.89 -2.33
C LEU A 53 5.44 3.41 -3.39
N ARG A 54 6.31 4.28 -3.91
CA ARG A 54 7.32 3.85 -4.88
C ARG A 54 8.23 2.78 -4.30
N GLY A 55 8.26 1.61 -4.95
CA GLY A 55 9.08 0.48 -4.51
C GLY A 55 8.52 -0.28 -3.30
N PHE A 56 7.24 -0.10 -2.98
CA PHE A 56 6.55 -0.79 -1.88
C PHE A 56 6.74 -2.32 -1.89
N PRO A 57 6.47 -3.05 -3.00
CA PRO A 57 6.69 -4.50 -3.03
C PRO A 57 8.16 -4.90 -2.89
N ARG A 58 9.08 -4.09 -3.45
CA ARG A 58 10.52 -4.33 -3.36
C ARG A 58 11.00 -4.25 -1.91
N ARG A 59 10.55 -3.25 -1.16
CA ARG A 59 10.91 -3.09 0.26
C ARG A 59 10.45 -4.27 1.10
N TYR A 60 9.27 -4.84 0.82
CA TYR A 60 8.83 -6.08 1.47
C TYR A 60 9.77 -7.23 1.15
N ALA A 61 10.05 -7.44 -0.15
CA ALA A 61 10.86 -8.56 -0.60
C ALA A 61 12.28 -8.50 -0.05
N GLU A 62 12.87 -7.30 0.04
CA GLU A 62 14.18 -7.07 0.67
C GLU A 62 14.14 -7.30 2.19
N MET A 63 13.06 -6.90 2.87
CA MET A 63 12.90 -7.08 4.32
C MET A 63 12.83 -8.55 4.74
N TYR A 64 12.16 -9.40 3.94
CA TYR A 64 11.90 -10.80 4.28
C TYR A 64 12.65 -11.80 3.39
N ASN A 65 13.43 -11.32 2.41
CA ASN A 65 14.04 -12.14 1.35
C ASN A 65 13.01 -13.05 0.64
N ASP A 66 11.79 -12.53 0.42
CA ASP A 66 10.65 -13.27 -0.12
C ASP A 66 9.99 -12.50 -1.26
N TYR A 67 10.38 -12.86 -2.48
CA TYR A 67 9.97 -12.20 -3.72
C TYR A 67 8.71 -12.81 -4.36
N LEU A 68 8.24 -13.95 -3.87
CA LEU A 68 7.12 -14.69 -4.45
C LEU A 68 5.87 -14.68 -3.56
N HIS A 69 5.93 -14.00 -2.43
CA HIS A 69 4.81 -13.88 -1.52
C HIS A 69 3.67 -13.05 -2.11
N THR A 70 2.43 -13.53 -2.06
CA THR A 70 1.25 -12.84 -2.61
C THR A 70 1.06 -11.39 -2.13
N ILE A 71 1.61 -11.04 -0.97
CA ILE A 71 1.61 -9.66 -0.47
C ILE A 71 2.36 -8.69 -1.38
N THR A 72 3.38 -9.13 -2.14
CA THR A 72 4.07 -8.28 -3.12
C THR A 72 3.14 -7.87 -4.25
N ASP A 73 2.22 -8.75 -4.68
CA ASP A 73 1.23 -8.42 -5.69
C ASP A 73 0.22 -7.39 -5.17
N ILE A 74 -0.22 -7.53 -3.92
CA ILE A 74 -1.10 -6.56 -3.26
C ILE A 74 -0.41 -5.20 -3.14
N MET A 75 0.85 -5.18 -2.71
CA MET A 75 1.66 -3.96 -2.60
C MET A 75 1.90 -3.30 -3.97
N HIS A 76 2.16 -4.09 -5.01
CA HIS A 76 2.31 -3.59 -6.37
C HIS A 76 1.00 -3.00 -6.89
N LYS A 77 -0.12 -3.67 -6.65
CA LYS A 77 -1.44 -3.21 -7.08
C LYS A 77 -1.77 -1.84 -6.47
N ILE A 78 -1.61 -1.67 -5.15
CA ILE A 78 -1.90 -0.39 -4.51
C ILE A 78 -0.95 0.72 -4.96
N GLU A 79 0.34 0.40 -5.18
CA GLU A 79 1.29 1.35 -5.79
C GLU A 79 0.78 1.82 -7.16
N LYS A 80 0.29 0.92 -8.01
CA LYS A 80 -0.28 1.27 -9.31
C LYS A 80 -1.61 2.00 -9.24
N SER A 81 -2.46 1.69 -8.26
CA SER A 81 -3.69 2.46 -8.03
C SER A 81 -3.39 3.92 -7.69
N VAL A 82 -2.34 4.19 -6.92
CA VAL A 82 -1.90 5.56 -6.64
C VAL A 82 -1.42 6.27 -7.91
N ASP A 83 -0.63 5.59 -8.76
CA ASP A 83 -0.22 6.14 -10.07
C ASP A 83 -1.44 6.54 -10.90
N VAL A 84 -2.39 5.62 -11.09
CA VAL A 84 -3.59 5.88 -11.90
C VAL A 84 -4.44 7.01 -11.33
N TYR A 85 -4.52 7.15 -10.01
CA TYR A 85 -5.22 8.27 -9.38
C TYR A 85 -4.54 9.62 -9.68
N LEU A 86 -3.21 9.69 -9.55
CA LEU A 86 -2.43 10.89 -9.85
C LEU A 86 -2.42 11.25 -11.35
N ASP A 87 -2.43 10.26 -12.24
CA ASP A 87 -2.53 10.53 -13.69
C ASP A 87 -3.91 11.07 -14.08
N SER A 88 -4.93 10.85 -13.24
CA SER A 88 -6.31 11.26 -13.50
C SER A 88 -6.71 12.59 -12.82
N ASN A 89 -5.89 13.16 -11.93
CA ASN A 89 -6.23 14.32 -11.10
C ASN A 89 -5.02 15.25 -10.89
#